data_AF-A0AB94IYE8-F1
#
_entry.id   AF-A0AB94IYE8-F1
#
_cell.length_a   1.000
_cell.length_b   1.000
_cell.length_c   1.000
_cell.angle_alpha   90.00
_cell.angle_beta   90.00
_cell.angle_gamma   90.00
#
_symmetry.space_group_name_H-M   'P 1'
#
loop_
_entity.id
_entity.type
_entity.pdbx_description
1 polymer ?
#
loop_
_entity_poly.entity_id
_entity_poly.type
_entity_poly.pdbx_seq_one_letter_code
_entity_poly.pdbx_strand_id
1 'polypeptide(L)'
;MTVQTNNFYLGIDLGTTNSVLAWGRVDARSGRVIPMVAELRSMSAGQGMVKQALLPSCVYYKRGSEQPIVGGYARTMIGRQSSRVIKSVKSAMGSGKNT
;
A
#
# COMPACT_ATOMS: atom_id res chain seq x y z
N MET A 1 -20.97 32.07 0.40
CA MET A 1 -20.59 30.85 1.13
C MET A 1 -19.15 30.54 0.78
N THR A 2 -18.22 30.65 1.72
CA THR A 2 -16.80 30.35 1.48
C THR A 2 -16.61 28.85 1.67
N VAL A 3 -16.25 28.12 0.61
CA VAL A 3 -15.92 26.71 0.72
C VAL A 3 -14.58 26.61 1.44
N GLN A 4 -14.60 26.08 2.66
CA GLN A 4 -13.38 25.82 3.41
C GLN A 4 -12.71 24.58 2.83
N THR A 5 -11.63 24.77 2.07
CA THR A 5 -10.81 23.67 1.56
C THR A 5 -9.87 23.16 2.65
N ASN A 6 -10.10 21.93 3.11
CA ASN A 6 -9.19 21.24 4.01
C ASN A 6 -8.15 20.48 3.18
N ASN A 7 -6.87 20.83 3.34
CA ASN A 7 -5.77 20.10 2.72
C ASN A 7 -5.34 18.95 3.62
N PHE A 8 -5.49 17.72 3.14
CA PHE A 8 -4.99 16.51 3.82
C PHE A 8 -3.71 16.04 3.18
N TYR A 9 -2.67 15.81 3.99
CA TYR A 9 -1.37 15.34 3.53
C TYR A 9 -1.15 13.91 4.01
N LEU A 10 -0.69 13.06 3.09
CA LEU A 10 -0.38 11.66 3.34
C LEU A 10 1.10 11.40 3.01
N GLY A 11 1.77 10.65 3.87
CA GLY A 11 3.08 10.08 3.60
C GLY A 11 2.94 8.63 3.15
N ILE A 12 3.51 8.28 2.01
CA ILE A 12 3.54 6.89 1.54
C ILE A 12 4.99 6.46 1.39
N ASP A 13 5.39 5.45 2.17
CA ASP A 13 6.63 4.74 1.92
C ASP A 13 6.34 3.57 0.98
N LEU A 14 6.73 3.72 -0.29
CA LEU A 14 6.65 2.68 -1.31
C LEU A 14 7.95 1.87 -1.32
N GLY A 15 8.10 0.90 -0.41
CA GLY A 15 9.25 -0.01 -0.38
C GLY A 15 9.21 -1.15 -1.40
N THR A 16 10.32 -1.88 -1.53
CA THR A 16 10.43 -3.03 -2.45
C THR A 16 9.64 -4.25 -1.96
N THR A 17 9.62 -4.45 -0.63
CA THR A 17 9.01 -5.63 0.00
C THR A 17 7.71 -5.27 0.71
N ASN A 18 7.67 -4.14 1.40
CA ASN A 18 6.49 -3.66 2.09
C ASN A 18 6.31 -2.16 1.85
N SER A 19 5.09 -1.68 2.08
CA SER A 19 4.72 -0.29 1.98
C SER A 19 3.90 0.14 3.20
N VAL A 20 3.99 1.43 3.55
CA VAL A 20 3.31 2.04 4.70
C VAL A 20 2.60 3.32 4.25
N LEU A 21 1.39 3.54 4.76
CA LEU A 21 0.70 4.82 4.69
C LEU A 21 0.77 5.48 6.06
N ALA A 22 1.14 6.75 6.09
CA ALA A 22 1.16 7.58 7.28
C ALA A 22 0.44 8.91 7.01
N TRP A 23 0.01 9.56 8.07
CA TRP A 23 -0.54 10.91 8.06
C TRP A 23 -0.04 11.63 9.30
N GLY A 24 -0.22 12.96 9.35
CA GLY A 24 0.21 13.76 10.49
C GLY A 24 -0.92 14.62 11.01
N ARG A 25 -1.01 14.77 12.33
CA ARG A 25 -1.81 15.82 12.96
C ARG A 25 -0.89 16.87 13.57
N VAL A 26 -1.32 18.12 13.55
CA VAL A 26 -0.59 19.20 14.23
C VAL A 26 -1.07 19.25 15.69
N ASP A 27 -0.13 19.17 16.63
CA ASP A 27 -0.42 19.43 18.03
C ASP A 27 -0.67 20.92 18.24
N ALA A 28 -1.89 21.29 18.65
CA ALA A 28 -2.30 22.68 18.75
C ALA A 28 -1.47 23.50 19.77
N ARG A 29 -0.89 22.84 20.78
CA ARG A 29 -0.11 23.51 21.83
C ARG A 29 1.34 23.75 21.41
N SER A 30 1.98 22.76 20.82
CA SER A 30 3.41 22.81 20.46
C SER A 30 3.67 23.17 19.01
N GLY A 31 2.65 23.15 18.15
CA GLY A 31 2.79 23.34 16.69
C GLY A 31 3.50 22.19 15.98
N ARG A 32 3.86 21.10 16.70
CA ARG A 32 4.61 19.97 16.12
C ARG A 32 3.69 19.04 15.35
N VAL A 33 4.20 18.48 14.25
CA VAL A 33 3.53 17.39 13.53
C VAL A 33 3.75 16.09 14.29
N ILE A 34 2.67 15.42 14.65
CA ILE A 34 2.67 14.08 15.24
C ILE A 34 2.34 13.10 14.11
N PRO A 35 3.32 12.28 13.66
CA PRO A 35 3.09 11.28 12.63
C PRO A 35 2.29 10.10 13.19
N MET A 36 1.37 9.59 12.39
CA MET A 36 0.51 8.47 12.70
C MET A 36 0.52 7.51 11.51
N VAL A 37 0.76 6.22 11.76
CA VAL A 37 0.65 5.20 10.73
C VAL A 37 -0.82 4.84 10.54
N ALA A 38 -1.28 4.83 9.30
CA ALA A 38 -2.63 4.43 8.96
C ALA A 38 -2.73 2.91 8.80
N GLU A 39 -3.77 2.32 9.38
CA GLU A 39 -4.11 0.92 9.13
C GLU A 39 -5.03 0.80 7.92
N LEU A 40 -4.62 -0.01 6.95
CA LEU A 40 -5.38 -0.23 5.73
C LEU A 40 -6.11 -1.58 5.78
N ARG A 41 -7.38 -1.58 5.36
CA ARG A 41 -8.15 -2.80 5.18
C ARG A 41 -7.67 -3.51 3.91
N SER A 42 -7.29 -4.78 4.05
CA SER A 42 -6.83 -5.59 2.94
C SER A 42 -7.13 -7.06 3.17
N MET A 43 -7.14 -7.85 2.09
CA MET A 43 -7.34 -9.29 2.18
C MET A 43 -6.10 -9.96 2.76
N SER A 44 -6.29 -10.70 3.85
CA SER A 44 -5.23 -11.43 4.53
C SER A 44 -4.86 -12.72 3.80
N ALA A 45 -3.77 -13.34 4.25
CA ALA A 45 -3.35 -14.66 3.81
C ALA A 45 -4.45 -15.75 3.95
N GLY A 46 -5.33 -15.62 4.95
CA GLY A 46 -6.41 -16.56 5.28
C GLY A 46 -7.78 -16.25 4.67
N GLN A 47 -7.84 -15.38 3.64
CA GLN A 47 -9.08 -15.00 2.92
C GLN A 47 -10.12 -14.19 3.73
N GLY A 48 -9.70 -13.53 4.81
CA GLY A 48 -10.51 -12.54 5.54
C GLY A 48 -10.00 -11.11 5.36
N MET A 49 -10.85 -10.11 5.62
CA MET A 49 -10.42 -8.70 5.63
C MET A 49 -9.76 -8.38 6.98
N VAL A 50 -8.54 -7.83 6.93
CA VAL A 50 -7.79 -7.40 8.13
C VAL A 50 -7.34 -5.96 7.99
N LYS A 51 -7.17 -5.29 9.13
CA LYS A 51 -6.48 -4.01 9.21
C LYS A 51 -4.99 -4.27 9.45
N GLN A 52 -4.14 -3.65 8.64
CA GLN A 52 -2.69 -3.74 8.83
C GLN A 52 -2.01 -2.42 8.48
N ALA A 53 -1.03 -2.05 9.29
CA ALA A 53 -0.21 -0.85 9.10
C ALA A 53 0.88 -1.04 8.02
N LEU A 54 1.33 -2.29 7.83
CA LEU A 54 2.38 -2.65 6.88
C LEU A 54 1.81 -3.61 5.83
N LEU A 55 1.89 -3.22 4.56
CA LEU A 55 1.35 -3.99 3.44
C LEU A 55 2.48 -4.59 2.60
N PRO A 56 2.45 -5.90 2.28
CA PRO A 56 3.36 -6.45 1.29
C PRO A 56 3.21 -5.77 -0.07
N SER A 57 4.32 -5.42 -0.71
CA SER A 57 4.38 -4.79 -2.04
C SER A 57 4.20 -5.84 -3.15
N CYS A 58 3.03 -6.49 -3.13
CA CYS A 58 2.65 -7.55 -4.04
C CYS A 58 1.25 -7.27 -4.62
N VAL A 59 1.09 -7.54 -5.91
CA VAL A 59 -0.18 -7.41 -6.64
C VAL A 59 -0.51 -8.74 -7.31
N TYR A 60 -1.71 -9.25 -7.11
CA TYR A 60 -2.19 -10.51 -7.70
C TYR A 60 -3.37 -10.27 -8.63
N TYR A 61 -3.28 -10.79 -9.85
CA TYR A 61 -4.32 -10.70 -10.88
C TYR A 61 -5.10 -12.02 -10.95
N LYS A 62 -6.22 -12.08 -10.23
CA LYS A 62 -7.12 -13.25 -10.22
C LYS A 62 -7.84 -13.37 -11.57
N ARG A 63 -7.83 -14.57 -12.18
CA ARG A 63 -8.59 -14.85 -13.41
C ARG A 63 -10.08 -14.54 -13.21
N GLY A 64 -10.67 -13.81 -14.15
CA GLY A 64 -12.09 -13.43 -14.10
C GLY A 64 -12.42 -12.32 -13.09
N SER A 65 -11.41 -11.67 -12.50
CA SER A 65 -11.57 -10.46 -11.69
C SER A 65 -10.97 -9.28 -12.43
N GLU A 66 -11.70 -8.18 -12.52
CA GLU A 66 -11.18 -6.91 -13.06
C GLU A 66 -10.31 -6.18 -12.02
N GLN A 67 -10.62 -6.35 -10.74
CA GLN A 67 -9.86 -5.72 -9.66
C GLN A 67 -8.69 -6.60 -9.22
N PRO A 68 -7.46 -6.05 -9.18
CA PRO A 68 -6.32 -6.75 -8.61
C PRO A 68 -6.42 -6.80 -7.09
N ILE A 69 -5.81 -7.82 -6.48
CA ILE A 69 -5.68 -7.94 -5.04
C ILE A 69 -4.27 -7.49 -4.64
N VAL A 70 -4.16 -6.59 -3.65
CA VAL A 70 -2.88 -6.03 -3.18
C VAL A 70 -2.61 -6.46 -1.74
N GLY A 71 -1.35 -6.72 -1.41
CA GLY A 71 -0.92 -6.95 -0.03
C GLY A 71 -0.82 -8.42 0.37
N GLY A 72 -1.33 -8.75 1.56
CA GLY A 72 -1.13 -10.03 2.23
C GLY A 72 -1.56 -11.24 1.40
N TYR A 73 -2.77 -11.21 0.86
CA TYR A 73 -3.28 -12.29 0.00
C TYR A 73 -2.46 -12.43 -1.30
N ALA A 74 -2.06 -11.33 -1.93
CA ALA A 74 -1.24 -11.40 -3.14
C ALA A 74 0.10 -12.11 -2.90
N ARG A 75 0.70 -11.88 -1.72
CA ARG A 75 1.94 -12.55 -1.31
C ARG A 75 1.77 -14.07 -1.18
N THR A 76 0.64 -14.57 -0.68
CA THR A 76 0.43 -16.03 -0.56
C THR A 76 0.27 -16.71 -1.93
N MET A 77 -0.19 -15.97 -2.93
CA MET A 77 -0.35 -16.48 -4.29
C MET A 77 0.98 -16.71 -5.01
N ILE A 78 2.12 -16.21 -4.49
CA ILE A 78 3.45 -16.50 -5.05
C ILE A 78 3.70 -18.02 -5.08
N GLY A 79 3.30 -18.75 -4.04
CA GLY A 79 3.48 -20.20 -3.98
C GLY A 79 2.42 -21.02 -4.74
N ARG A 80 1.37 -20.38 -5.26
CA ARG A 80 0.20 -21.07 -5.85
C ARG A 80 0.00 -20.74 -7.33
N GLN A 81 0.18 -19.47 -7.70
CA GLN A 81 -0.04 -18.93 -9.04
C GLN A 81 0.98 -17.80 -9.31
N SER A 82 2.27 -18.12 -9.18
CA SER A 82 3.38 -17.16 -9.28
C SER A 82 3.33 -16.28 -10.52
N SER A 83 2.95 -16.83 -11.68
CA SER A 83 2.83 -16.12 -12.96
C SER A 83 1.78 -15.00 -12.98
N ARG A 84 0.92 -14.93 -11.95
CA ARG A 84 -0.12 -13.91 -11.79
C ARG A 84 0.19 -12.93 -10.68
N VAL A 85 1.36 -13.04 -10.04
CA VAL A 85 1.79 -12.16 -8.96
C VAL A 85 2.95 -11.29 -9.43
N ILE A 86 2.80 -9.98 -9.24
CA ILE A 86 3.84 -8.99 -9.46
C ILE A 86 4.38 -8.54 -8.10
N LYS A 87 5.70 -8.51 -7.95
CA LYS A 87 6.41 -8.10 -6.72
C LYS A 87 7.76 -7.46 -7.04
N SER A 88 8.35 -6.76 -6.07
CA SER A 88 9.70 -6.17 -6.18
C SER A 88 9.88 -5.19 -7.35
N VAL A 89 8.80 -4.59 -7.84
CA VAL A 89 8.81 -3.66 -8.98
C VAL A 89 9.71 -2.47 -8.72
N LYS A 90 9.80 -2.01 -7.46
CA LYS A 90 10.67 -0.89 -7.08
C LYS A 90 12.13 -1.11 -7.51
N SER A 91 12.62 -2.35 -7.51
CA SER A 91 14.00 -2.66 -7.93
C SER A 91 14.27 -2.47 -9.42
N ALA A 92 13.22 -2.49 -10.26
CA ALA A 92 13.31 -2.29 -11.70
C ALA A 92 12.67 -0.96 -12.16
N MET A 93 12.09 -0.21 -11.22
CA MET A 93 11.42 1.05 -11.54
C MET A 93 12.46 2.10 -11.94
N GLY A 94 12.26 2.75 -13.09
CA GLY A 94 13.20 3.74 -13.61
C GLY A 94 14.51 3.15 -14.15
N SER A 95 14.73 1.83 -14.07
CA SER A 95 15.81 1.18 -14.82
C SER A 95 15.38 1.08 -16.28
N GLY A 96 15.66 2.12 -17.06
CA GLY A 96 15.53 2.08 -18.50
C GLY A 96 16.43 0.97 -19.04
N LYS A 97 15.87 -0.19 -19.35
CA LYS A 97 16.51 -1.09 -20.30
C LYS A 97 16.21 -0.52 -21.68
N ASN A 98 17.16 0.23 -22.23
CA ASN A 98 17.19 0.57 -23.65
C ASN A 98 17.37 -0.76 -24.40
N THR A 99 16.25 -1.39 -24.75
CA THR A 99 16.19 -2.48 -25.75
C THR A 99 15.77 -1.90 -27.07
#